data_AF-A0A7S1ZUT2-F1
#
_entry.id   AF-A0A7S1ZUT2-F1
#
_cell.length_a   1.000
_cell.length_b   1.000
_cell.length_c   1.000
_cell.angle_alpha   90.00
_cell.angle_beta   90.00
_cell.angle_gamma   90.00
#
_symmetry.space_group_name_H-M   'P 1'
#
loop_
_entity.id
_entity.type
_entity.pdbx_description
1 polymer ?
#
loop_
_entity_poly.entity_id
_entity_poly.type
_entity_poly.pdbx_seq_one_letter_code
_entity_poly.pdbx_strand_id
1 'polypeptide(L)'
;VPLGGLNAQTAIIVASCIGDRSNAVNLLDRLLRRTAQGDGKFGVPPTHLVVISTLGTERTDKFPYNGQNLFGGKLSKRRDVEEAIIGTVKGRMPGVQMPLDYTIVKLGDIAEDAKAGGELSLMPGDVLDGQVGVEAAANVLLQATAFQPSARNSTLCVTGGMEAELSDEAWDDTFLRLDGPELLRLDGLASAVGVKSGDETDLDRRYDRLSEYLKEWSQQYEDGAKGTGLTTPVDVQPSKKYPSLAQGTIATSGVRLLFRQTNTGQAYKSKDEERAFERERSTPKKPASGGQVIPPPKRKATKEGGVEVLAELTVGGDLRVRARRCNMDDNVVVKEISEKTITKALEKGINVWIKEQNE
;
A
#
# COMPACT_ATOMS: atom_id res chain seq x y z
N VAL A 1 -0.05 -15.79 20.40
CA VAL A 1 -1.47 -16.17 20.62
C VAL A 1 -2.33 -15.22 19.83
N PRO A 2 -3.25 -15.68 18.97
CA PRO A 2 -4.20 -14.76 18.34
C PRO A 2 -5.14 -14.19 19.41
N LEU A 3 -5.29 -12.88 19.45
CA LEU A 3 -6.33 -12.23 20.25
C LEU A 3 -7.56 -12.08 19.36
N GLY A 4 -8.65 -12.76 19.73
CA GLY A 4 -9.86 -12.85 18.90
C GLY A 4 -10.53 -14.21 19.07
N GLY A 5 -11.57 -14.26 19.89
CA GLY A 5 -12.45 -15.41 20.09
C GLY A 5 -13.90 -14.94 20.13
N LEU A 6 -14.86 -15.86 20.29
CA LEU A 6 -16.29 -15.53 20.49
C LEU A 6 -16.91 -14.65 19.39
N ASN A 7 -16.73 -15.01 18.10
CA ASN A 7 -17.27 -14.26 16.96
C ASN A 7 -16.68 -12.84 16.78
N ALA A 8 -15.47 -12.61 17.29
CA ALA A 8 -14.74 -11.38 16.98
C ALA A 8 -14.58 -11.21 15.46
N GLN A 9 -14.89 -10.02 14.96
CA GLN A 9 -14.71 -9.67 13.55
C GLN A 9 -13.23 -9.55 13.17
N THR A 10 -12.38 -9.17 14.14
CA THR A 10 -10.94 -9.03 13.94
C THR A 10 -10.16 -10.01 14.81
N ALA A 11 -9.10 -10.59 14.25
CA ALA A 11 -8.11 -11.37 14.98
C ALA A 11 -6.73 -10.69 14.89
N ILE A 12 -6.10 -10.44 16.05
CA ILE A 12 -4.76 -9.87 16.13
C ILE A 12 -3.74 -11.00 16.25
N ILE A 13 -2.77 -11.04 15.36
CA ILE A 13 -1.74 -12.09 15.26
C ILE A 13 -0.37 -11.45 15.50
N VAL A 14 0.36 -11.91 16.51
CA VAL A 14 1.75 -11.48 16.74
C VAL A 14 2.68 -12.42 15.99
N ALA A 15 3.30 -11.94 14.89
CA ALA A 15 4.10 -12.76 13.99
C ALA A 15 5.32 -13.40 14.69
N SER A 16 5.89 -12.74 15.69
CA SER A 16 7.02 -13.26 16.48
C SER A 16 6.66 -14.49 17.31
N CYS A 17 5.38 -14.77 17.56
CA CYS A 17 4.91 -15.98 18.23
C CYS A 17 4.73 -17.19 17.29
N ILE A 18 4.94 -17.02 15.98
CA ILE A 18 4.74 -18.07 14.99
C ILE A 18 6.10 -18.54 14.49
N GLY A 19 6.34 -19.86 14.59
CA GLY A 19 7.66 -20.43 14.28
C GLY A 19 8.05 -20.33 12.81
N ASP A 20 7.09 -20.52 11.90
CA ASP A 20 7.30 -20.57 10.45
C ASP A 20 5.97 -20.43 9.66
N ARG A 21 6.09 -20.43 8.33
CA ARG A 21 4.98 -20.43 7.37
C ARG A 21 3.95 -21.54 7.62
N SER A 22 4.41 -22.76 7.88
CA SER A 22 3.53 -23.93 8.06
C SER A 22 2.65 -23.76 9.29
N ASN A 23 3.22 -23.26 10.40
CA ASN A 23 2.48 -22.94 11.61
C ASN A 23 1.49 -21.80 11.40
N ALA A 24 1.84 -20.78 10.59
CA ALA A 24 0.90 -19.72 10.22
C ALA A 24 -0.31 -20.29 9.45
N VAL A 25 -0.09 -21.13 8.44
CA VAL A 25 -1.17 -21.75 7.67
C VAL A 25 -2.05 -22.62 8.56
N ASN A 26 -1.47 -23.45 9.44
CA ASN A 26 -2.21 -24.27 10.38
C ASN A 26 -3.03 -23.44 11.38
N LEU A 27 -2.49 -22.32 11.83
CA LEU A 27 -3.19 -21.37 12.70
C LEU A 27 -4.40 -20.76 11.97
N LEU A 28 -4.20 -20.27 10.75
CA LEU A 28 -5.24 -19.67 9.94
C LEU A 28 -6.35 -20.67 9.58
N ASP A 29 -5.99 -21.90 9.23
CA ASP A 29 -6.95 -22.96 8.96
C ASP A 29 -7.86 -23.21 10.17
N ARG A 30 -7.30 -23.19 11.40
CA ARG A 30 -8.09 -23.31 12.63
C ARG A 30 -8.95 -22.08 12.91
N LEU A 31 -8.39 -20.87 12.75
CA LEU A 31 -9.10 -19.60 13.01
C LEU A 31 -10.25 -19.35 12.03
N LEU A 32 -10.08 -19.76 10.77
CA LEU A 32 -11.01 -19.46 9.68
C LEU A 32 -12.07 -20.56 9.48
N ARG A 33 -11.93 -21.70 10.17
CA ARG A 33 -12.97 -22.74 10.22
C ARG A 33 -14.14 -22.28 11.08
N ARG A 34 -15.36 -22.55 10.61
CA ARG A 34 -16.57 -22.41 11.44
C ARG A 34 -16.49 -23.41 12.58
N THR A 35 -16.55 -22.92 13.80
CA THR A 35 -16.50 -23.75 15.03
C THR A 35 -17.87 -23.80 15.67
N ALA A 36 -18.26 -24.96 16.21
CA ALA A 36 -19.50 -25.04 17.00
C ALA A 36 -19.28 -24.35 18.35
N GLN A 37 -20.21 -23.47 18.73
CA GLN A 37 -20.24 -22.81 20.03
C GLN A 37 -21.14 -23.59 20.99
N GLY A 38 -20.93 -23.41 22.31
CA GLY A 38 -21.65 -24.14 23.36
C GLY A 38 -23.16 -23.87 23.40
N ASP A 39 -23.63 -22.82 22.72
CA ASP A 39 -25.04 -22.46 22.56
C ASP A 39 -25.71 -23.12 21.34
N GLY A 40 -25.01 -24.05 20.66
CA GLY A 40 -25.49 -24.75 19.47
C GLY A 40 -25.42 -23.91 18.19
N LYS A 41 -24.88 -22.68 18.24
CA LYS A 41 -24.62 -21.87 17.05
C LYS A 41 -23.25 -22.16 16.47
N PHE A 42 -23.08 -21.85 15.19
CA PHE A 42 -21.77 -21.87 14.57
C PHE A 42 -21.14 -20.48 14.71
N GLY A 43 -19.91 -20.46 15.21
CA GLY A 43 -19.12 -19.25 15.25
C GLY A 43 -18.79 -18.75 13.85
N VAL A 44 -18.82 -17.43 13.69
CA VAL A 44 -18.43 -16.75 12.45
C VAL A 44 -16.92 -16.51 12.51
N PRO A 45 -16.16 -16.87 11.45
CA PRO A 45 -14.75 -16.59 11.42
C PRO A 45 -14.48 -15.07 11.41
N PRO A 46 -13.27 -14.61 11.78
CA PRO A 46 -12.91 -13.22 11.62
C PRO A 46 -12.95 -12.84 10.13
N THR A 47 -13.30 -11.58 9.85
CA THR A 47 -13.25 -10.94 8.53
C THR A 47 -12.01 -10.07 8.38
N HIS A 48 -11.23 -9.89 9.45
CA HIS A 48 -10.00 -9.09 9.44
C HIS A 48 -8.88 -9.72 10.26
N LEU A 49 -7.68 -9.77 9.69
CA LEU A 49 -6.48 -10.19 10.38
C LEU A 49 -5.54 -9.00 10.55
N VAL A 50 -5.28 -8.59 11.79
CA VAL A 50 -4.26 -7.58 12.10
C VAL A 50 -3.00 -8.29 12.55
N VAL A 51 -1.91 -8.16 11.80
CA VAL A 51 -0.65 -8.84 12.06
C VAL A 51 0.34 -7.84 12.61
N ILE A 52 0.81 -8.06 13.84
CA ILE A 52 1.89 -7.31 14.44
C ILE A 52 3.20 -7.97 14.02
N SER A 53 3.99 -7.27 13.22
CA SER A 53 5.32 -7.68 12.79
C SER A 53 6.36 -6.63 13.19
N THR A 54 7.61 -6.87 12.79
CA THR A 54 8.75 -5.99 13.07
C THR A 54 9.26 -5.36 11.79
N LEU A 55 9.87 -4.18 11.89
CA LEU A 55 10.57 -3.55 10.77
C LEU A 55 11.69 -4.46 10.20
N GLY A 56 12.01 -4.23 8.94
CA GLY A 56 13.14 -4.84 8.23
C GLY A 56 12.87 -6.21 7.60
N THR A 57 11.65 -6.75 7.68
CA THR A 57 11.30 -8.04 7.05
C THR A 57 11.33 -7.98 5.51
N GLU A 58 11.19 -6.80 4.88
CA GLU A 58 11.35 -6.64 3.42
C GLU A 58 12.79 -6.29 3.00
N ARG A 59 13.67 -5.98 3.96
CA ARG A 59 15.06 -5.56 3.70
C ARG A 59 16.07 -6.68 3.80
N THR A 60 15.62 -7.93 3.81
CA THR A 60 16.49 -9.11 3.95
C THR A 60 17.62 -9.14 2.93
N ASP A 61 17.43 -8.52 1.78
CA ASP A 61 18.38 -8.53 0.66
C ASP A 61 19.26 -7.27 0.59
N LYS A 62 19.13 -6.32 1.54
CA LYS A 62 19.91 -5.07 1.61
C LYS A 62 20.98 -5.14 2.71
N PHE A 63 22.24 -5.00 2.33
CA PHE A 63 23.38 -4.78 3.25
C PHE A 63 23.18 -3.39 3.90
N PRO A 64 23.01 -3.20 5.23
CA PRO A 64 23.73 -3.80 6.39
C PRO A 64 22.95 -4.82 7.26
N TYR A 65 21.70 -5.18 6.92
CA TYR A 65 20.87 -6.09 7.73
C TYR A 65 21.33 -7.55 7.68
N ASN A 66 22.34 -7.85 6.86
CA ASN A 66 22.93 -9.17 6.76
C ASN A 66 23.54 -9.66 8.07
N GLY A 67 23.97 -8.81 9.01
CA GLY A 67 24.57 -9.27 10.28
C GLY A 67 23.58 -10.01 11.23
N GLN A 68 22.39 -9.45 11.44
CA GLN A 68 21.31 -10.13 12.21
C GLN A 68 20.69 -11.29 11.41
N ASN A 69 20.68 -11.22 10.08
CA ASN A 69 20.20 -12.28 9.22
C ASN A 69 21.20 -13.45 9.06
N LEU A 70 22.51 -13.19 9.15
CA LEU A 70 23.58 -14.16 8.90
C LEU A 70 23.56 -15.34 9.88
N PHE A 71 23.08 -15.11 11.10
CA PHE A 71 23.07 -16.13 12.15
C PHE A 71 21.68 -16.53 12.64
N GLY A 72 20.61 -15.91 12.12
CA GLY A 72 19.30 -15.96 12.79
C GLY A 72 18.09 -16.39 11.98
N GLY A 73 18.02 -16.09 10.67
CA GLY A 73 16.82 -16.35 9.84
C GLY A 73 15.48 -15.86 10.44
N LYS A 74 15.50 -14.99 11.45
CA LYS A 74 14.30 -14.59 12.21
C LYS A 74 13.43 -13.65 11.38
N LEU A 75 14.03 -12.68 10.69
CA LEU A 75 13.31 -11.76 9.81
C LEU A 75 12.74 -12.48 8.59
N SER A 76 13.48 -13.43 8.00
CA SER A 76 12.95 -14.25 6.90
C SER A 76 11.78 -15.12 7.34
N LYS A 77 11.85 -15.75 8.53
CA LYS A 77 10.71 -16.50 9.07
C LYS A 77 9.49 -15.62 9.32
N ARG A 78 9.68 -14.40 9.82
CA ARG A 78 8.59 -13.43 10.01
C ARG A 78 7.98 -13.01 8.67
N ARG A 79 8.82 -12.73 7.67
CA ARG A 79 8.38 -12.47 6.30
C ARG A 79 7.58 -13.65 5.72
N ASP A 80 8.05 -14.88 5.93
CA ASP A 80 7.35 -16.09 5.47
C ASP A 80 5.96 -16.23 6.12
N VAL A 81 5.81 -15.81 7.38
CA VAL A 81 4.53 -15.74 8.09
C VAL A 81 3.63 -14.65 7.50
N GLU A 82 4.17 -13.44 7.25
CA GLU A 82 3.46 -12.35 6.56
C GLU A 82 2.93 -12.82 5.20
N GLU A 83 3.80 -13.43 4.37
CA GLU A 83 3.44 -13.95 3.05
C GLU A 83 2.41 -15.09 3.12
N ALA A 84 2.45 -15.91 4.18
CA ALA A 84 1.44 -16.94 4.41
C ALA A 84 0.05 -16.32 4.63
N ILE A 85 -0.02 -15.25 5.41
CA ILE A 85 -1.27 -14.55 5.75
C ILE A 85 -1.81 -13.85 4.50
N ILE A 86 -0.97 -13.07 3.80
CA ILE A 86 -1.34 -12.41 2.54
C ILE A 86 -1.82 -13.44 1.53
N GLY A 87 -1.07 -14.53 1.34
CA GLY A 87 -1.43 -15.60 0.41
C GLY A 87 -2.74 -16.30 0.77
N THR A 88 -3.02 -16.46 2.07
CA THR A 88 -4.29 -17.02 2.56
C THR A 88 -5.46 -16.09 2.25
N VAL A 89 -5.29 -14.78 2.46
CA VAL A 89 -6.32 -13.78 2.12
C VAL A 89 -6.59 -13.75 0.62
N LYS A 90 -5.54 -13.57 -0.19
CA LYS A 90 -5.64 -13.46 -1.66
C LYS A 90 -6.10 -14.76 -2.33
N GLY A 91 -5.82 -15.91 -1.72
CA GLY A 91 -6.24 -17.21 -2.22
C GLY A 91 -7.73 -17.50 -2.04
N ARG A 92 -8.50 -16.62 -1.37
CA ARG A 92 -9.92 -16.86 -1.15
C ARG A 92 -10.74 -16.64 -2.41
N MET A 93 -11.68 -17.53 -2.66
CA MET A 93 -12.58 -17.45 -3.82
C MET A 93 -13.77 -16.54 -3.52
N PRO A 94 -13.93 -15.41 -4.25
CA PRO A 94 -15.08 -14.52 -4.09
C PRO A 94 -16.40 -15.28 -4.31
N GLY A 95 -17.37 -15.06 -3.42
CA GLY A 95 -18.70 -15.70 -3.48
C GLY A 95 -18.77 -17.14 -2.96
N VAL A 96 -17.63 -17.82 -2.78
CA VAL A 96 -17.57 -19.16 -2.17
C VAL A 96 -17.14 -19.08 -0.72
N GLN A 97 -16.11 -18.29 -0.46
CA GLN A 97 -15.57 -18.08 0.87
C GLN A 97 -15.91 -16.68 1.36
N MET A 98 -16.11 -16.54 2.67
CA MET A 98 -16.32 -15.23 3.29
C MET A 98 -15.13 -14.32 2.98
N PRO A 99 -15.34 -13.04 2.65
CA PRO A 99 -14.24 -12.08 2.48
C PRO A 99 -13.38 -12.01 3.75
N LEU A 100 -12.10 -11.78 3.56
CA LEU A 100 -11.12 -11.66 4.63
C LEU A 100 -10.15 -10.57 4.22
N ASP A 101 -9.92 -9.61 5.10
CA ASP A 101 -8.91 -8.58 4.91
C ASP A 101 -7.71 -8.86 5.81
N TYR A 102 -6.56 -8.29 5.46
CA TYR A 102 -5.40 -8.25 6.35
C TYR A 102 -4.89 -6.83 6.57
N THR A 103 -4.21 -6.60 7.68
CA THR A 103 -3.38 -5.41 7.91
C THR A 103 -2.10 -5.88 8.57
N ILE A 104 -0.94 -5.58 7.98
CA ILE A 104 0.34 -5.87 8.63
C ILE A 104 0.89 -4.56 9.20
N VAL A 105 0.98 -4.49 10.53
CA VAL A 105 1.56 -3.37 11.26
C VAL A 105 2.99 -3.75 11.67
N LYS A 106 3.98 -3.15 11.01
CA LYS A 106 5.41 -3.33 11.32
C LYS A 106 5.83 -2.27 12.32
N LEU A 107 6.13 -2.70 13.53
CA LEU A 107 6.55 -1.82 14.61
C LEU A 107 8.06 -1.77 14.69
N GLY A 108 8.60 -0.57 14.95
CA GLY A 108 9.97 -0.38 15.41
C GLY A 108 10.23 -1.05 16.75
N ASP A 109 11.45 -0.92 17.26
CA ASP A 109 11.77 -1.39 18.60
C ASP A 109 10.94 -0.61 19.63
N ILE A 110 10.17 -1.33 20.45
CA ILE A 110 9.27 -0.70 21.42
C ILE A 110 10.08 0.01 22.50
N ALA A 111 9.79 1.30 22.71
CA ALA A 111 10.37 2.15 23.74
C ALA A 111 9.29 2.99 24.42
N GLU A 112 9.62 3.68 25.52
CA GLU A 112 8.77 4.75 26.04
C GLU A 112 8.60 5.84 24.97
N ASP A 113 7.43 6.47 24.86
CA ASP A 113 7.15 7.47 23.81
C ASP A 113 8.16 8.62 23.79
N ALA A 114 8.57 9.11 24.96
CA ALA A 114 9.62 10.13 25.09
C ALA A 114 11.01 9.71 24.57
N LYS A 115 11.25 8.40 24.42
CA LYS A 115 12.50 7.82 23.91
C LYS A 115 12.40 7.37 22.46
N ALA A 116 11.20 7.21 21.93
CA ALA A 116 10.95 6.63 20.60
C ALA A 116 11.43 7.50 19.43
N GLY A 117 11.88 8.73 19.71
CA GLY A 117 12.58 9.60 18.77
C GLY A 117 11.67 10.21 17.71
N GLY A 118 11.37 11.51 17.87
CA GLY A 118 10.56 12.27 16.92
C GLY A 118 9.05 11.97 17.02
N GLU A 119 8.29 12.67 16.19
CA GLU A 119 6.83 12.52 16.07
C GLU A 119 6.46 11.18 15.43
N LEU A 120 5.25 10.70 15.72
CA LEU A 120 4.67 9.52 15.11
C LEU A 120 4.79 9.59 13.57
N SER A 121 5.42 8.57 12.99
CA SER A 121 5.52 8.40 11.56
C SER A 121 4.90 7.07 11.15
N LEU A 122 3.98 7.13 10.18
CA LEU A 122 3.34 5.98 9.57
C LEU A 122 3.57 6.02 8.07
N MET A 123 4.08 4.92 7.51
CA MET A 123 4.38 4.82 6.08
C MET A 123 3.93 3.48 5.50
N PRO A 124 3.54 3.42 4.21
CA PRO A 124 3.24 2.15 3.55
C PRO A 124 4.49 1.27 3.42
N GLY A 125 4.30 -0.04 3.56
CA GLY A 125 5.36 -1.05 3.46
C GLY A 125 6.30 -1.09 4.66
N ASP A 126 7.58 -1.29 4.40
CA ASP A 126 8.64 -1.46 5.40
C ASP A 126 9.82 -0.50 5.12
N VAL A 127 9.52 0.81 5.14
CA VAL A 127 10.43 1.89 4.72
C VAL A 127 11.06 2.67 5.86
N LEU A 128 10.54 2.53 7.09
CA LEU A 128 11.05 3.19 8.28
C LEU A 128 12.08 2.34 9.04
N ASP A 129 12.92 2.97 9.86
CA ASP A 129 13.81 2.30 10.81
C ASP A 129 13.79 3.10 12.12
N GLY A 130 13.98 2.44 13.26
CA GLY A 130 14.01 3.08 14.57
C GLY A 130 13.05 2.47 15.58
N GLN A 131 12.68 3.30 16.56
CA GLN A 131 11.87 2.91 17.70
C GLN A 131 10.43 3.40 17.53
N VAL A 132 9.51 2.80 18.28
CA VAL A 132 8.12 3.27 18.37
C VAL A 132 7.71 3.32 19.84
N GLY A 133 6.99 4.37 20.20
CA GLY A 133 6.43 4.56 21.53
C GLY A 133 5.36 3.51 21.84
N VAL A 134 5.17 3.20 23.12
CA VAL A 134 4.14 2.24 23.54
C VAL A 134 2.75 2.78 23.23
N GLU A 135 2.49 4.06 23.53
CA GLU A 135 1.21 4.71 23.26
C GLU A 135 0.99 4.90 21.77
N ALA A 136 2.02 5.33 21.04
CA ALA A 136 2.02 5.37 19.58
C ALA A 136 1.63 4.01 18.96
N ALA A 137 2.30 2.92 19.37
CA ALA A 137 2.03 1.58 18.86
C ALA A 137 0.60 1.11 19.19
N ALA A 138 0.14 1.33 20.43
CA ALA A 138 -1.20 0.96 20.87
C ALA A 138 -2.28 1.70 20.08
N ASN A 139 -2.13 3.02 19.90
CA ASN A 139 -3.08 3.84 19.16
C ASN A 139 -3.12 3.47 17.67
N VAL A 140 -1.97 3.24 17.02
CA VAL A 140 -1.96 2.78 15.63
C VAL A 140 -2.65 1.43 15.47
N LEU A 141 -2.44 0.49 16.41
CA LEU A 141 -3.13 -0.80 16.38
C LEU A 141 -4.64 -0.65 16.56
N LEU A 142 -5.09 0.22 17.46
CA LEU A 142 -6.50 0.53 17.66
C LEU A 142 -7.11 1.13 16.38
N GLN A 143 -6.48 2.16 15.83
CA GLN A 143 -6.90 2.85 14.61
C GLN A 143 -6.99 1.88 13.43
N ALA A 144 -5.94 1.09 13.17
CA ALA A 144 -5.91 0.10 12.11
C ALA A 144 -6.97 -1.00 12.26
N THR A 145 -7.32 -1.34 13.51
CA THR A 145 -8.30 -2.39 13.82
C THR A 145 -9.74 -1.89 13.66
N ALA A 146 -10.05 -0.74 14.25
CA ALA A 146 -11.42 -0.32 14.52
C ALA A 146 -11.91 0.83 13.64
N PHE A 147 -11.03 1.79 13.30
CA PHE A 147 -11.46 3.08 12.80
C PHE A 147 -11.05 3.36 11.36
N GLN A 148 -9.95 2.78 10.89
CA GLN A 148 -9.30 3.18 9.64
C GLN A 148 -9.48 2.15 8.52
N PRO A 149 -10.41 2.36 7.57
CA PRO A 149 -10.60 1.46 6.44
C PRO A 149 -9.38 1.39 5.52
N SER A 150 -8.62 2.48 5.40
CA SER A 150 -7.39 2.55 4.60
C SER A 150 -6.31 1.58 5.09
N ALA A 151 -6.41 1.09 6.33
CA ALA A 151 -5.51 0.06 6.85
C ALA A 151 -5.80 -1.34 6.26
N ARG A 152 -6.99 -1.56 5.68
CA ARG A 152 -7.39 -2.88 5.16
C ARG A 152 -6.61 -3.23 3.90
N ASN A 153 -6.20 -4.48 3.82
CA ASN A 153 -5.34 -5.04 2.77
C ASN A 153 -4.03 -4.27 2.55
N SER A 154 -3.49 -3.70 3.62
CA SER A 154 -2.28 -2.90 3.61
C SER A 154 -1.18 -3.49 4.49
N THR A 155 0.05 -3.11 4.17
CA THR A 155 1.21 -3.25 5.04
C THR A 155 1.69 -1.84 5.37
N LEU A 156 1.91 -1.56 6.65
CA LEU A 156 2.37 -0.26 7.13
C LEU A 156 3.49 -0.43 8.15
N CYS A 157 4.37 0.55 8.24
CA CYS A 157 5.43 0.63 9.24
C CYS A 157 5.24 1.86 10.11
N VAL A 158 5.64 1.74 11.38
CA VAL A 158 5.42 2.76 12.42
C VAL A 158 6.69 2.97 13.22
N THR A 159 7.07 4.25 13.39
CA THR A 159 8.15 4.71 14.28
C THR A 159 7.75 6.02 14.96
N GLY A 160 8.54 6.47 15.94
CA GLY A 160 8.31 7.72 16.67
C GLY A 160 7.42 7.55 17.90
N GLY A 161 7.29 8.63 18.67
CA GLY A 161 6.48 8.69 19.89
C GLY A 161 5.19 9.49 19.69
N MET A 162 4.27 9.33 20.64
CA MET A 162 3.06 10.15 20.74
C MET A 162 3.17 11.06 21.97
N GLU A 163 3.30 12.37 21.76
CA GLU A 163 3.31 13.35 22.86
C GLU A 163 1.89 13.80 23.24
N ALA A 164 0.96 13.75 22.29
CA ALA A 164 -0.44 14.09 22.45
C ALA A 164 -1.32 13.19 21.57
N GLU A 165 -2.57 12.99 21.97
CA GLU A 165 -3.55 12.29 21.14
C GLU A 165 -3.79 13.07 19.84
N LEU A 166 -3.74 12.37 18.71
CA LEU A 166 -4.13 12.93 17.41
C LEU A 166 -5.66 13.00 17.31
N SER A 167 -6.16 14.05 16.65
CA SER A 167 -7.58 14.13 16.31
C SER A 167 -7.96 13.08 15.27
N ASP A 168 -9.25 12.82 15.11
CA ASP A 168 -9.76 11.88 14.10
C ASP A 168 -9.33 12.29 12.68
N GLU A 169 -9.33 13.60 12.38
CA GLU A 169 -8.89 14.11 11.07
C GLU A 169 -7.39 13.90 10.85
N ALA A 170 -6.57 14.04 11.90
CA ALA A 170 -5.13 13.78 11.82
C ALA A 170 -4.85 12.28 11.65
N TRP A 171 -5.66 11.40 12.26
CA TRP A 171 -5.60 9.97 12.02
C TRP A 171 -6.00 9.60 10.59
N ASP A 172 -7.12 10.10 10.12
CA ASP A 172 -7.60 9.89 8.75
C ASP A 172 -6.54 10.29 7.73
N ASP A 173 -5.92 11.46 7.94
CA ASP A 173 -4.86 11.96 7.09
C ASP A 173 -3.58 11.10 7.13
N THR A 174 -3.22 10.61 8.32
CA THR A 174 -2.06 9.73 8.51
C THR A 174 -2.28 8.39 7.79
N PHE A 175 -3.47 7.81 7.92
CA PHE A 175 -3.82 6.54 7.28
C PHE A 175 -4.12 6.67 5.78
N LEU A 176 -4.37 7.88 5.27
CA LEU A 176 -4.54 8.14 3.84
C LEU A 176 -3.31 7.76 3.01
N ARG A 177 -2.13 7.69 3.64
CA ARG A 177 -0.88 7.19 3.03
C ARG A 177 -0.98 5.72 2.57
N LEU A 178 -1.96 4.98 3.08
CA LEU A 178 -2.21 3.58 2.75
C LEU A 178 -3.26 3.40 1.64
N ASP A 179 -4.11 4.39 1.40
CA ASP A 179 -5.15 4.35 0.35
C ASP A 179 -4.53 4.57 -1.03
N GLY A 180 -4.23 3.46 -1.70
CA GLY A 180 -3.29 3.41 -2.82
C GLY A 180 -1.91 3.76 -2.27
N PRO A 181 -0.98 2.80 -2.09
CA PRO A 181 0.28 3.05 -1.40
C PRO A 181 0.96 4.31 -1.91
N GLU A 182 1.11 5.28 -1.00
CA GLU A 182 1.63 6.60 -1.30
C GLU A 182 3.10 6.50 -1.75
N LEU A 183 3.43 7.24 -2.79
CA LEU A 183 4.75 7.29 -3.41
C LEU A 183 5.49 8.59 -3.09
N LEU A 184 4.73 9.70 -3.00
CA LEU A 184 5.25 11.03 -2.69
C LEU A 184 4.14 11.85 -2.02
N ARG A 185 4.55 12.67 -1.06
CA ARG A 185 3.70 13.66 -0.43
C ARG A 185 4.49 14.93 -0.19
N LEU A 186 3.94 16.06 -0.66
CA LEU A 186 4.49 17.39 -0.52
C LEU A 186 3.47 18.24 0.23
N ASP A 187 3.70 18.40 1.53
CA ASP A 187 2.89 19.23 2.43
C ASP A 187 3.46 20.67 2.50
N GLY A 188 2.74 21.59 3.15
CA GLY A 188 3.20 22.94 3.43
C GLY A 188 3.22 23.86 2.22
N LEU A 189 2.51 23.50 1.13
CA LEU A 189 2.60 24.24 -0.12
C LEU A 189 1.92 25.62 -0.02
N ALA A 190 0.89 25.78 0.82
CA ALA A 190 0.26 27.08 1.01
C ALA A 190 1.25 28.08 1.60
N SER A 191 1.97 27.66 2.64
CA SER A 191 3.03 28.47 3.26
C SER A 191 4.18 28.75 2.28
N ALA A 192 4.56 27.75 1.47
CA ALA A 192 5.65 27.89 0.50
C ALA A 192 5.36 28.92 -0.61
N VAL A 193 4.08 29.14 -0.95
CA VAL A 193 3.66 30.14 -1.95
C VAL A 193 3.11 31.44 -1.32
N GLY A 194 3.41 31.65 -0.03
CA GLY A 194 3.12 32.90 0.66
C GLY A 194 1.66 33.12 1.03
N VAL A 195 0.81 32.08 1.02
CA VAL A 195 -0.58 32.20 1.47
C VAL A 195 -0.59 32.47 2.97
N LYS A 196 -1.29 33.53 3.38
CA LYS A 196 -1.45 33.85 4.80
C LYS A 196 -2.54 33.00 5.41
N SER A 197 -2.32 32.55 6.65
CA SER A 197 -3.33 31.82 7.42
C SER A 197 -4.65 32.63 7.47
N GLY A 198 -5.76 31.99 7.06
CA GLY A 198 -7.10 32.57 7.06
C GLY A 198 -7.52 33.30 5.79
N ASP A 199 -6.67 33.39 4.75
CA ASP A 199 -7.07 33.90 3.43
C ASP A 199 -7.60 32.77 2.55
N GLU A 200 -8.84 32.35 2.81
CA GLU A 200 -9.51 31.28 2.07
C GLU A 200 -9.58 31.58 0.56
N THR A 201 -9.77 32.85 0.20
CA THR A 201 -9.89 33.26 -1.21
C THR A 201 -8.60 33.13 -2.00
N ASP A 202 -7.45 33.48 -1.41
CA ASP A 202 -6.16 33.25 -2.05
C ASP A 202 -5.83 31.76 -2.08
N LEU A 203 -6.15 31.03 -1.02
CA LEU A 203 -5.94 29.58 -0.92
C LEU A 203 -6.68 28.81 -2.03
N ASP A 204 -7.97 29.09 -2.24
CA ASP A 204 -8.78 28.48 -3.31
C ASP A 204 -8.21 28.81 -4.70
N ARG A 205 -7.80 30.07 -4.92
CA ARG A 205 -7.18 30.48 -6.19
C ARG A 205 -5.86 29.76 -6.45
N ARG A 206 -5.03 29.57 -5.42
CA ARG A 206 -3.76 28.84 -5.53
C ARG A 206 -4.00 27.35 -5.77
N TYR A 207 -5.02 26.77 -5.14
CA TYR A 207 -5.46 25.40 -5.38
C TYR A 207 -5.90 25.17 -6.84
N ASP A 208 -6.70 26.08 -7.41
CA ASP A 208 -7.13 25.99 -8.81
C ASP A 208 -5.94 26.06 -9.78
N ARG A 209 -5.01 26.98 -9.54
CA ARG A 209 -3.77 27.10 -10.34
C ARG A 209 -2.89 25.87 -10.23
N LEU A 210 -2.74 25.30 -9.04
CA LEU A 210 -1.99 24.06 -8.84
C LEU A 210 -2.64 22.90 -9.59
N SER A 211 -3.97 22.83 -9.55
CA SER A 211 -4.75 21.81 -10.27
C SER A 211 -4.57 21.92 -11.79
N GLU A 212 -4.59 23.14 -12.33
CA GLU A 212 -4.33 23.41 -13.75
C GLU A 212 -2.88 23.07 -14.12
N TYR A 213 -1.91 23.48 -13.30
CA TYR A 213 -0.50 23.15 -13.48
C TYR A 213 -0.26 21.64 -13.56
N LEU A 214 -0.84 20.86 -12.63
CA LEU A 214 -0.69 19.40 -12.64
C LEU A 214 -1.28 18.76 -13.89
N LYS A 215 -2.39 19.31 -14.40
CA LYS A 215 -3.02 18.85 -15.64
C LYS A 215 -2.10 19.09 -16.83
N GLU A 216 -1.55 20.29 -16.97
CA GLU A 216 -0.59 20.64 -18.04
C GLU A 216 0.70 19.83 -17.93
N TRP A 217 1.26 19.71 -16.72
CA TRP A 217 2.43 18.88 -16.43
C TRP A 217 2.23 17.43 -16.88
N SER A 218 1.03 16.88 -16.66
CA SER A 218 0.72 15.49 -17.01
C SER A 218 0.63 15.25 -18.52
N GLN A 219 0.27 16.26 -19.32
CA GLN A 219 0.16 16.12 -20.77
C GLN A 219 1.50 15.80 -21.44
N GLN A 220 2.62 16.13 -20.78
CA GLN A 220 3.97 15.78 -21.25
C GLN A 220 4.19 14.26 -21.38
N TYR A 221 3.29 13.43 -20.82
CA TYR A 221 3.34 11.97 -20.88
C TYR A 221 2.46 11.35 -21.98
N GLU A 222 1.58 12.10 -22.67
CA GLU A 222 0.63 11.55 -23.67
C GLU A 222 1.29 11.18 -25.01
N ASP A 223 2.21 12.00 -25.53
CA ASP A 223 2.74 11.89 -26.92
C ASP A 223 3.99 10.99 -27.06
N GLY A 224 4.12 10.02 -26.16
CA GLY A 224 5.25 9.11 -26.13
C GLY A 224 6.42 9.68 -25.32
N ALA A 225 7.10 8.80 -24.59
CA ALA A 225 8.03 9.10 -23.51
C ALA A 225 9.34 9.84 -23.90
N LYS A 226 9.40 10.52 -25.05
CA LYS A 226 10.58 11.27 -25.47
C LYS A 226 10.77 12.46 -24.52
N GLY A 227 11.87 12.45 -23.77
CA GLY A 227 12.23 13.51 -22.83
C GLY A 227 11.72 13.30 -21.39
N THR A 228 10.75 12.41 -21.16
CA THR A 228 10.24 12.12 -19.79
C THR A 228 11.11 11.12 -19.03
N GLY A 229 11.96 10.37 -19.73
CA GLY A 229 12.79 9.32 -19.15
C GLY A 229 12.04 8.02 -18.84
N LEU A 230 10.77 7.91 -19.24
CA LEU A 230 10.01 6.67 -19.09
C LEU A 230 10.29 5.70 -20.25
N THR A 231 10.39 4.42 -19.91
CA THR A 231 10.46 3.34 -20.91
C THR A 231 9.10 2.72 -21.18
N THR A 232 8.09 3.03 -20.36
CA THR A 232 6.73 2.51 -20.45
C THR A 232 5.81 3.63 -20.93
N PRO A 233 5.05 3.43 -22.02
CA PRO A 233 4.05 4.39 -22.46
C PRO A 233 2.98 4.59 -21.37
N VAL A 234 2.47 5.82 -21.27
CA VAL A 234 1.49 6.21 -20.26
C VAL A 234 0.24 6.70 -20.96
N ASP A 235 -0.93 6.36 -20.39
CA ASP A 235 -2.20 6.97 -20.70
C ASP A 235 -2.56 7.97 -19.60
N VAL A 236 -2.81 9.23 -19.97
CA VAL A 236 -3.19 10.26 -19.01
C VAL A 236 -4.71 10.33 -18.97
N GLN A 237 -5.27 10.24 -17.77
CA GLN A 237 -6.71 10.33 -17.56
C GLN A 237 -7.00 11.27 -16.39
N PRO A 238 -8.17 11.91 -16.34
CA PRO A 238 -8.61 12.57 -15.12
C PRO A 238 -8.66 11.60 -13.93
N SER A 239 -8.32 12.11 -12.75
CA SER A 239 -8.54 11.41 -11.48
C SER A 239 -10.02 11.12 -11.30
N LYS A 240 -10.34 10.01 -10.64
CA LYS A 240 -11.72 9.70 -10.27
C LYS A 240 -12.11 10.63 -9.13
N LYS A 241 -13.30 11.24 -9.20
CA LYS A 241 -13.81 12.01 -8.07
C LYS A 241 -14.03 11.07 -6.89
N TYR A 242 -13.28 11.26 -5.81
CA TYR A 242 -13.55 10.64 -4.54
C TYR A 242 -14.49 11.53 -3.73
N PRO A 243 -15.45 10.98 -2.97
CA PRO A 243 -16.23 11.78 -2.04
C PRO A 243 -15.28 12.35 -0.97
N SER A 244 -15.10 13.68 -0.98
CA SER A 244 -14.09 14.40 -0.18
C SER A 244 -14.27 14.30 1.34
N LEU A 245 -15.45 13.95 1.80
CA LEU A 245 -15.87 14.16 3.20
C LEU A 245 -15.27 13.21 4.25
N ALA A 246 -14.47 12.21 3.87
CA ALA A 246 -14.01 11.17 4.81
C ALA A 246 -12.47 11.02 4.93
N GLN A 247 -11.68 11.96 4.40
CA GLN A 247 -10.23 11.72 4.21
C GLN A 247 -9.32 12.92 4.55
N GLY A 248 -9.74 13.83 5.44
CA GLY A 248 -8.89 14.97 5.84
C GLY A 248 -8.65 16.03 4.75
N THR A 249 -9.39 15.96 3.64
CA THR A 249 -9.31 16.88 2.49
C THR A 249 -10.65 17.54 2.21
N ILE A 250 -10.67 18.86 2.02
CA ILE A 250 -11.85 19.64 1.64
C ILE A 250 -12.13 19.46 0.13
N ALA A 251 -11.10 19.60 -0.69
CA ALA A 251 -11.18 19.51 -2.14
C ALA A 251 -10.00 18.72 -2.71
N THR A 252 -10.27 17.97 -3.78
CA THR A 252 -9.26 17.16 -4.48
C THR A 252 -9.43 17.27 -5.99
N SER A 253 -8.33 17.46 -6.71
CA SER A 253 -8.26 17.46 -8.18
C SER A 253 -7.01 16.73 -8.60
N GLY A 254 -7.04 16.04 -9.74
CA GLY A 254 -5.85 15.30 -10.14
C GLY A 254 -5.97 14.55 -11.45
N VAL A 255 -4.92 13.79 -11.72
CA VAL A 255 -4.68 13.05 -12.96
C VAL A 255 -4.14 11.66 -12.64
N ARG A 256 -4.41 10.71 -13.52
CA ARG A 256 -3.94 9.33 -13.46
C ARG A 256 -3.05 9.06 -14.66
N LEU A 257 -1.83 8.65 -14.37
CA LEU A 257 -0.82 8.20 -15.32
C LEU A 257 -0.85 6.67 -15.33
N LEU A 258 -1.63 6.08 -16.24
CA LEU A 258 -1.80 4.63 -16.33
C LEU A 258 -0.74 4.04 -17.26
N PHE A 259 0.02 3.05 -16.78
CA PHE A 259 0.99 2.38 -17.63
C PHE A 259 0.28 1.54 -18.69
N ARG A 260 0.75 1.62 -19.93
CA ARG A 260 0.25 0.80 -21.04
C ARG A 260 1.14 -0.42 -21.20
N GLN A 261 0.50 -1.57 -21.36
CA GLN A 261 1.18 -2.82 -21.65
C GLN A 261 2.03 -2.68 -22.93
N THR A 262 3.32 -2.93 -22.81
CA THR A 262 4.24 -3.00 -23.94
C THR A 262 4.33 -4.45 -24.42
N ASN A 263 4.38 -4.65 -25.74
CA ASN A 263 4.49 -5.99 -26.34
C ASN A 263 5.79 -6.73 -25.96
N THR A 264 6.76 -6.05 -25.34
CA THR A 264 7.94 -6.66 -24.73
C THR A 264 7.59 -7.54 -23.52
N GLY A 265 6.43 -7.35 -22.89
CA GLY A 265 5.94 -8.13 -21.75
C GLY A 265 5.58 -9.59 -22.07
N GLN A 266 5.42 -9.98 -23.34
CA GLN A 266 5.27 -11.41 -23.67
C GLN A 266 6.56 -12.22 -23.54
N ALA A 267 7.72 -11.55 -23.41
CA ALA A 267 9.00 -12.22 -23.17
C ALA A 267 9.28 -12.48 -21.68
N TYR A 268 8.71 -11.66 -20.78
CA TYR A 268 8.89 -11.80 -19.33
C TYR A 268 7.73 -12.60 -18.73
N LYS A 269 7.93 -13.91 -18.59
CA LYS A 269 7.02 -14.77 -17.82
C LYS A 269 7.13 -14.38 -16.34
N SER A 270 5.99 -14.33 -15.63
CA SER A 270 6.05 -14.22 -14.16
C SER A 270 6.75 -15.46 -13.58
N LYS A 271 7.30 -15.35 -12.36
CA LYS A 271 7.97 -16.47 -11.68
C LYS A 271 7.10 -17.72 -11.58
N ASP A 272 5.78 -17.54 -11.42
CA ASP A 272 4.82 -18.65 -11.39
C ASP A 272 4.49 -19.19 -12.78
N GLU A 273 4.44 -18.32 -13.81
CA GLU A 273 4.32 -18.78 -15.21
C GLU A 273 5.55 -19.55 -15.67
N GLU A 274 6.74 -19.15 -15.24
CA GLU A 274 7.99 -19.82 -15.56
C GLU A 274 8.04 -21.20 -14.91
N ARG A 275 7.66 -21.31 -13.62
CA ARG A 275 7.49 -22.59 -12.91
C ARG A 275 6.40 -23.48 -13.51
N ALA A 276 5.28 -22.92 -13.95
CA ALA A 276 4.22 -23.68 -14.60
C ALA A 276 4.70 -24.24 -15.96
N PHE A 277 5.43 -23.43 -16.73
CA PHE A 277 5.99 -23.84 -18.01
C PHE A 277 7.09 -24.90 -17.86
N GLU A 278 7.92 -24.82 -16.81
CA GLU A 278 8.89 -25.86 -16.46
C GLU A 278 8.20 -27.17 -16.04
N ARG A 279 7.11 -27.09 -15.26
CA ARG A 279 6.30 -28.27 -14.91
C ARG A 279 5.71 -28.93 -16.15
N GLU A 280 5.14 -28.16 -17.07
CA GLU A 280 4.63 -28.69 -18.34
C GLU A 280 5.72 -29.30 -19.22
N ARG A 281 6.95 -28.76 -19.20
CA ARG A 281 8.11 -29.33 -19.90
C ARG A 281 8.64 -30.62 -19.27
N SER A 282 8.57 -30.73 -17.94
CA SER A 282 9.09 -31.87 -17.18
C SER A 282 8.15 -33.09 -17.16
N THR A 283 6.88 -32.91 -17.56
CA THR A 283 5.91 -34.01 -17.62
C THR A 283 6.01 -34.74 -18.97
N PRO A 284 6.35 -36.05 -19.01
CA PRO A 284 6.42 -36.79 -20.27
C PRO A 284 5.04 -36.84 -20.93
N LYS A 285 4.91 -36.23 -22.12
CA LYS A 285 3.68 -36.32 -22.93
C LYS A 285 3.47 -37.77 -23.37
N LYS A 286 2.51 -38.48 -22.76
CA LYS A 286 1.91 -39.67 -23.38
C LYS A 286 1.30 -39.27 -24.73
N PRO A 287 1.49 -40.07 -25.80
CA PRO A 287 0.88 -39.78 -27.10
C PRO A 287 -0.65 -39.88 -26.97
N ALA A 288 -1.32 -38.74 -26.95
CA ALA A 288 -2.78 -38.66 -26.94
C ALA A 288 -3.29 -38.81 -28.36
N SER A 289 -4.04 -39.88 -28.60
CA SER A 289 -4.84 -40.13 -29.79
C SER A 289 -5.92 -39.06 -29.95
N GLY A 290 -5.94 -38.35 -31.08
CA GLY A 290 -7.16 -37.84 -31.71
C GLY A 290 -8.01 -36.79 -30.97
N GLY A 291 -7.44 -35.95 -30.11
CA GLY A 291 -8.18 -34.88 -29.41
C GLY A 291 -8.15 -33.54 -30.16
N GLN A 292 -9.31 -32.91 -30.34
CA GLN A 292 -9.48 -31.55 -30.88
C GLN A 292 -8.46 -30.56 -30.28
N VAL A 293 -7.84 -29.76 -31.14
CA VAL A 293 -6.96 -28.64 -30.74
C VAL A 293 -7.83 -27.58 -30.07
N ILE A 294 -7.94 -27.63 -28.75
CA ILE A 294 -8.54 -26.56 -27.96
C ILE A 294 -7.59 -25.36 -28.07
N PRO A 295 -8.03 -24.22 -28.62
CA PRO A 295 -7.18 -23.03 -28.68
C PRO A 295 -6.76 -22.63 -27.26
N PRO A 296 -5.50 -22.23 -27.05
CA PRO A 296 -5.03 -21.84 -25.73
C PRO A 296 -5.94 -20.73 -25.18
N PRO A 297 -6.30 -20.79 -23.89
CA PRO A 297 -7.15 -19.78 -23.28
C PRO A 297 -6.52 -18.40 -23.52
N LYS A 298 -7.32 -17.47 -24.08
CA LYS A 298 -6.90 -16.09 -24.30
C LYS A 298 -6.42 -15.54 -22.96
N ARG A 299 -5.12 -15.27 -22.83
CA ARG A 299 -4.56 -14.61 -21.64
C ARG A 299 -5.27 -13.27 -21.50
N LYS A 300 -5.96 -13.05 -20.38
CA LYS A 300 -6.48 -11.72 -20.04
C LYS A 300 -5.27 -10.78 -20.02
N ALA A 301 -5.36 -9.65 -20.70
CA ALA A 301 -4.32 -8.63 -20.65
C ALA A 301 -4.06 -8.28 -19.18
N THR A 302 -2.81 -8.45 -18.73
CA THR A 302 -2.42 -8.03 -17.39
C THR A 302 -2.54 -6.52 -17.33
N LYS A 303 -3.40 -6.01 -16.44
CA LYS A 303 -3.46 -4.58 -16.17
C LYS A 303 -2.09 -4.15 -15.65
N GLU A 304 -1.50 -3.12 -16.24
CA GLU A 304 -0.35 -2.46 -15.62
C GLU A 304 -0.86 -1.39 -14.65
N GLY A 305 -0.10 -1.15 -13.58
CA GLY A 305 -0.48 -0.18 -12.55
C GLY A 305 -0.41 1.26 -13.09
N GLY A 306 -0.48 2.23 -12.20
CA GLY A 306 -0.28 3.63 -12.57
C GLY A 306 0.04 4.50 -11.36
N VAL A 307 0.27 5.77 -11.63
CA VAL A 307 0.45 6.81 -10.61
C VAL A 307 -0.70 7.79 -10.71
N GLU A 308 -1.45 7.97 -9.63
CA GLU A 308 -2.40 9.07 -9.49
C GLU A 308 -1.72 10.23 -8.77
N VAL A 309 -1.80 11.42 -9.37
CA VAL A 309 -1.28 12.67 -8.80
C VAL A 309 -2.46 13.56 -8.45
N LEU A 310 -2.51 14.00 -7.20
CA LEU A 310 -3.60 14.76 -6.61
C LEU A 310 -3.04 16.09 -6.08
N ALA A 311 -3.69 17.19 -6.44
CA ALA A 311 -3.70 18.42 -5.68
C ALA A 311 -4.85 18.36 -4.67
N GLU A 312 -4.55 18.70 -3.43
CA GLU A 312 -5.49 18.59 -2.32
C GLU A 312 -5.48 19.88 -1.50
N LEU A 313 -6.67 20.31 -1.12
CA LEU A 313 -6.90 21.32 -0.09
C LEU A 313 -7.24 20.58 1.21
N THR A 314 -6.39 20.71 2.22
CA THR A 314 -6.54 19.98 3.48
C THR A 314 -7.51 20.67 4.45
N VAL A 315 -8.07 19.92 5.40
CA VAL A 315 -8.93 20.49 6.47
C VAL A 315 -8.17 21.51 7.33
N GLY A 316 -6.85 21.38 7.42
CA GLY A 316 -5.99 22.35 8.11
C GLY A 316 -5.75 23.66 7.36
N GLY A 317 -6.35 23.86 6.18
CA GLY A 317 -6.16 25.07 5.38
C GLY A 317 -4.81 25.14 4.68
N ASP A 318 -4.22 23.99 4.35
CA ASP A 318 -2.97 23.88 3.59
C ASP A 318 -3.17 23.24 2.22
N LEU A 319 -2.25 23.51 1.30
CA LEU A 319 -2.16 22.88 -0.01
C LEU A 319 -1.18 21.72 0.05
N ARG A 320 -1.57 20.63 -0.61
CA ARG A 320 -0.76 19.41 -0.69
C ARG A 320 -0.76 18.83 -2.09
N VAL A 321 0.37 18.25 -2.47
CA VAL A 321 0.46 17.35 -3.62
C VAL A 321 0.77 15.94 -3.15
N ARG A 322 -0.05 14.98 -3.58
CA ARG A 322 0.15 13.55 -3.32
C ARG A 322 0.29 12.78 -4.62
N ALA A 323 1.26 11.88 -4.67
CA ALA A 323 1.34 10.86 -5.71
C ALA A 323 1.16 9.48 -5.06
N ARG A 324 0.25 8.68 -5.60
CA ARG A 324 -0.05 7.34 -5.09
C ARG A 324 -0.20 6.31 -6.20
N ARG A 325 -0.01 5.04 -5.86
CA ARG A 325 -0.30 3.95 -6.80
C ARG A 325 -1.79 3.87 -7.08
N CYS A 326 -2.16 3.76 -8.36
CA CYS A 326 -3.54 3.55 -8.80
C CYS A 326 -3.66 2.36 -9.75
N ASN A 327 -4.91 1.96 -10.03
CA ASN A 327 -5.22 0.76 -10.83
C ASN A 327 -4.54 -0.51 -10.29
N MET A 328 -4.51 -0.65 -8.96
CA MET A 328 -3.95 -1.80 -8.28
C MET A 328 -4.97 -2.95 -8.24
N ASP A 329 -4.52 -4.15 -8.57
CA ASP A 329 -5.27 -5.40 -8.58
C ASP A 329 -4.27 -6.52 -8.27
N ASP A 330 -4.73 -7.74 -7.97
CA ASP A 330 -3.83 -8.80 -7.49
C ASP A 330 -2.77 -9.24 -8.51
N ASN A 331 -3.04 -9.03 -9.80
CA ASN A 331 -2.15 -9.39 -10.90
C ASN A 331 -1.51 -8.16 -11.57
N VAL A 332 -1.59 -6.99 -10.93
CA VAL A 332 -1.02 -5.77 -11.48
C VAL A 332 0.49 -5.76 -11.32
N VAL A 333 1.17 -5.50 -12.44
CA VAL A 333 2.62 -5.33 -12.44
C VAL A 333 2.95 -3.91 -11.99
N VAL A 334 3.68 -3.80 -10.88
CA VAL A 334 4.23 -2.55 -10.35
C VAL A 334 5.47 -2.17 -11.15
N LYS A 335 5.54 -0.92 -11.62
CA LYS A 335 6.66 -0.39 -12.43
C LYS A 335 7.46 0.60 -11.59
N GLU A 336 8.11 0.13 -10.53
CA GLU A 336 8.77 0.97 -9.52
C GLU A 336 9.77 1.99 -10.10
N ILE A 337 10.50 1.61 -11.16
CA ILE A 337 11.43 2.52 -11.84
C ILE A 337 10.67 3.69 -12.48
N SER A 338 9.57 3.41 -13.18
CA SER A 338 8.71 4.41 -13.80
C SER A 338 8.04 5.30 -12.74
N GLU A 339 7.54 4.70 -11.65
CA GLU A 339 6.96 5.41 -10.50
C GLU A 339 7.97 6.40 -9.88
N LYS A 340 9.21 5.97 -9.70
CA LYS A 340 10.30 6.81 -9.17
C LYS A 340 10.68 7.94 -10.13
N THR A 341 10.67 7.69 -11.44
CA THR A 341 10.93 8.73 -12.44
C THR A 341 9.83 9.80 -12.42
N ILE A 342 8.56 9.38 -12.38
CA ILE A 342 7.41 10.28 -12.31
C ILE A 342 7.46 11.14 -11.04
N THR A 343 7.65 10.52 -9.87
CA THR A 343 7.66 11.25 -8.58
C THR A 343 8.81 12.26 -8.49
N LYS A 344 10.01 11.91 -8.98
CA LYS A 344 11.12 12.88 -9.08
C LYS A 344 10.83 14.04 -10.04
N ALA A 345 10.19 13.76 -11.18
CA ALA A 345 9.82 14.80 -12.13
C ALA A 345 8.73 15.71 -11.55
N LEU A 346 7.78 15.14 -10.81
CA LEU A 346 6.72 15.86 -10.11
C LEU A 346 7.31 16.79 -9.05
N GLU A 347 8.16 16.28 -8.16
CA GLU A 347 8.83 17.08 -7.12
C GLU A 347 9.58 18.28 -7.72
N LYS A 348 10.30 18.08 -8.81
CA LYS A 348 10.97 19.17 -9.54
C LYS A 348 9.97 20.17 -10.11
N GLY A 349 8.89 19.70 -10.72
CA GLY A 349 7.83 20.54 -11.28
C GLY A 349 7.19 21.43 -10.21
N ILE A 350 6.80 20.84 -9.08
CA ILE A 350 6.22 21.58 -7.96
C ILE A 350 7.19 22.63 -7.40
N ASN A 351 8.48 22.32 -7.29
CA ASN A 351 9.48 23.30 -6.87
C ASN A 351 9.62 24.48 -7.85
N VAL A 352 9.43 24.27 -9.15
CA VAL A 352 9.39 25.36 -10.14
C VAL A 352 8.12 26.18 -9.97
N TRP A 353 6.97 25.51 -9.87
CA TRP A 353 5.68 26.17 -9.64
C TRP A 353 5.70 27.05 -8.38
N ILE A 354 6.27 26.58 -7.26
CA ILE A 354 6.41 27.36 -6.03
C ILE A 354 7.20 28.65 -6.27
N LYS A 355 8.27 28.59 -7.07
CA LYS A 355 9.09 29.79 -7.38
C LYS A 355 8.30 30.79 -8.22
N GLU A 356 7.63 30.32 -9.26
CA GLU A 356 6.78 31.16 -10.14
C GLU A 356 5.62 31.80 -9.37
N GLN A 357 5.13 31.18 -8.29
CA GLN A 357 4.08 31.74 -7.46
C GLN A 357 4.53 32.87 -6.52
N ASN A 358 5.84 33.01 -6.30
CA ASN A 358 6.47 33.99 -5.42
C ASN A 358 7.14 35.16 -6.16
N GLU A 359 7.23 35.08 -7.49
CA GLU A 359 7.61 36.18 -8.39
C GLU A 359 6.41 37.08 -8.70
#